data_AF-A0ABD3JIN9-F1
#
_entry.id   AF-A0ABD3JIN9-F1
#
_cell.length_a   1.000
_cell.length_b   1.000
_cell.length_c   1.000
_cell.angle_alpha   90.00
_cell.angle_beta   90.00
_cell.angle_gamma   90.00
#
_symmetry.space_group_name_H-M   'P 1'
#
loop_
_entity.id
_entity.type
_entity.pdbx_description
1 polymer ?
#
loop_
_entity_poly.entity_id
_entity_poly.type
_entity_poly.pdbx_seq_one_letter_code
_entity_poly.pdbx_strand_id
1 'polypeptide(L)' 'PTISIEIIQRVGCMLTDDHGKVYHKSGCGGFGKLSFSELFKSIEEYEKTLEAHR' A
#
# COMPACT_ATOMS: atom_id res chain seq x y z
N PRO A 1 15.95 5.87 9.82
CA PRO A 1 15.03 5.71 8.66
C PRO A 1 15.80 5.76 7.33
N THR A 2 15.99 4.62 6.66
CA THR A 2 16.76 4.56 5.40
C THR A 2 16.03 3.78 4.30
N ILE A 3 15.77 2.47 4.46
CA ILE A 3 15.01 1.67 3.49
C ILE A 3 13.81 1.03 4.18
N SER A 4 12.66 1.07 3.52
CA SER A 4 11.47 0.30 3.87
C SER A 4 11.02 -0.56 2.69
N ILE A 5 10.36 -1.68 2.99
CA ILE A 5 9.79 -2.62 2.02
C ILE A 5 8.27 -2.66 2.24
N GLU A 6 7.50 -2.55 1.17
CA GLU A 6 6.04 -2.62 1.19
C GLU A 6 5.59 -3.94 0.55
N ILE A 7 4.74 -4.70 1.24
CA ILE A 7 4.12 -5.93 0.73
C ILE A 7 2.67 -5.63 0.41
N ILE A 8 2.26 -5.81 -0.85
CA ILE A 8 0.89 -5.53 -1.32
C ILE A 8 0.30 -6.70 -2.11
N GLN A 9 -1.02 -6.84 -2.05
CA GLN A 9 -1.80 -7.71 -2.94
C GLN A 9 -2.93 -6.90 -3.56
N ARG A 10 -3.04 -6.92 -4.89
CA ARG A 10 -4.13 -6.26 -5.62
C ARG A 10 -5.23 -7.28 -5.90
N VAL A 11 -6.47 -6.92 -5.58
CA VAL A 11 -7.65 -7.78 -5.81
C VAL A 11 -8.61 -7.05 -6.76
N GLY A 12 -9.13 -7.76 -7.75
CA GLY A 12 -10.07 -7.22 -8.74
C GLY A 12 -9.42 -6.64 -10.01
N CYS A 13 -10.22 -5.87 -10.77
CA CYS A 13 -9.89 -5.32 -12.10
C CYS A 13 -9.33 -6.36 -13.09
N MET A 14 -9.95 -7.54 -13.15
CA MET A 14 -9.61 -8.56 -14.13
C MET A 14 -10.07 -8.10 -15.51
N LEU A 15 -9.20 -8.22 -16.51
CA LEU A 15 -9.51 -8.03 -17.91
C LEU A 15 -9.26 -9.34 -18.65
N THR A 16 -10.00 -9.53 -19.72
CA THR A 16 -9.86 -10.68 -20.62
C THR A 16 -9.38 -10.15 -21.96
N ASP A 17 -8.30 -10.73 -22.51
CA ASP A 17 -7.84 -10.40 -23.86
C ASP A 17 -8.68 -11.12 -24.94
N ASP A 18 -8.40 -10.81 -26.21
CA ASP A 18 -9.08 -11.40 -27.35
C ASP A 18 -8.85 -12.92 -27.48
N HIS A 19 -7.86 -13.46 -26.76
CA HIS A 19 -7.53 -14.88 -26.69
C HIS A 19 -8.12 -15.57 -25.45
N GLY A 20 -8.93 -14.87 -24.65
CA GLY A 20 -9.59 -15.41 -23.45
C GLY A 20 -8.71 -15.46 -22.20
N LYS A 21 -7.49 -14.93 -22.25
CA LYS A 21 -6.59 -14.92 -21.08
C LYS A 21 -7.00 -13.82 -20.12
N VAL A 22 -7.20 -14.22 -18.87
CA VAL A 22 -7.56 -13.32 -17.78
C VAL A 22 -6.29 -12.75 -17.12
N TYR A 23 -6.19 -11.44 -16.99
CA TYR A 23 -5.07 -10.75 -16.35
C TYR A 23 -5.54 -9.58 -15.49
N HIS A 24 -4.74 -9.21 -14.49
CA HIS A 24 -5.02 -8.03 -13.67
C HIS A 24 -4.61 -6.76 -14.40
N LYS A 25 -5.51 -5.77 -14.42
CA LYS A 25 -5.16 -4.41 -14.86
C LYS A 25 -4.08 -3.83 -13.94
N SER A 26 -3.01 -3.30 -14.53
CA SER A 26 -1.95 -2.59 -13.81
C SER A 26 -2.53 -1.47 -12.95
N GLY A 27 -2.10 -1.37 -11.69
CA GLY A 27 -2.56 -0.31 -10.78
C GLY A 27 -4.00 -0.49 -10.24
N CYS A 28 -4.59 -1.68 -10.34
CA CYS A 28 -5.90 -1.96 -9.74
C CYS A 28 -5.89 -1.65 -8.23
N GLY A 29 -6.83 -0.83 -7.77
CA GLY A 29 -6.88 -0.32 -6.39
C GLY A 29 -6.08 0.97 -6.14
N GLY A 30 -5.42 1.53 -7.17
CA GLY A 30 -4.63 2.76 -7.06
C GLY A 30 -3.32 2.59 -6.27
N PHE A 31 -2.72 3.70 -5.85
CA PHE A 31 -1.48 3.74 -5.06
C PHE A 31 -1.74 4.27 -3.65
N GLY A 32 -2.66 3.63 -2.90
CA GLY A 32 -2.77 3.87 -1.45
C GLY A 32 -3.25 5.26 -1.02
N LYS A 33 -3.84 6.09 -1.90
CA LYS A 33 -4.20 7.49 -1.61
C LYS A 33 -5.09 7.69 -0.35
N LEU A 34 -5.89 6.69 0.02
CA LEU A 34 -6.73 6.71 1.24
C LEU A 34 -5.99 6.22 2.50
N SER A 35 -4.92 5.43 2.36
CA SER A 35 -4.16 4.85 3.46
C SER A 35 -3.04 5.78 3.97
N PHE A 36 -2.63 6.80 3.21
CA PHE A 36 -1.56 7.71 3.66
C PHE A 36 -1.86 8.36 5.01
N SER A 37 -3.11 8.76 5.27
CA SER A 37 -3.44 9.37 6.57
C SER A 37 -3.28 8.39 7.73
N GLU A 38 -3.62 7.11 7.55
CA GLU A 38 -3.44 6.08 8.58
C GLU A 38 -1.98 5.69 8.74
N LEU A 39 -1.24 5.59 7.63
CA LEU A 39 0.19 5.35 7.65
C LEU A 39 0.93 6.45 8.43
N PHE A 40 0.63 7.73 8.14
CA PHE A 40 1.24 8.85 8.86
C PHE A 40 0.88 8.86 10.34
N LYS A 41 -0.37 8.55 10.71
CA LYS A 41 -0.76 8.40 12.12
C LYS A 41 0.05 7.32 12.82
N SER A 42 0.21 6.15 12.20
CA SER A 42 0.98 5.04 12.79
C SER A 42 2.47 5.37 12.97
N ILE A 43 3.06 6.13 12.05
CA ILE A 43 4.45 6.59 12.14
C ILE A 43 4.58 7.64 13.25
N GLU A 44 3.68 8.61 13.30
CA GLU A 44 3.68 9.67 14.32
C GLU A 44 3.51 9.09 15.74
N GLU A 45 2.62 8.12 15.91
CA GLU A 45 2.47 7.39 17.17
C GLU A 45 3.75 6.64 17.55
N TYR A 46 4.39 5.97 16.59
CA TYR A 46 5.64 5.26 16.85
C TYR A 46 6.78 6.22 17.23
N GLU A 47 6.90 7.37 16.59
CA GLU A 47 7.89 8.40 16.94
C GLU A 47 7.69 8.93 18.37
N LYS A 48 6.43 9.18 18.79
CA LYS A 48 6.13 9.58 20.18
C LYS A 48 6.57 8.56 21.22
N THR A 49 6.43 7.26 20.91
CA THR A 49 6.91 6.23 21.84
C THR A 49 8.43 6.22 21.98
N LEU A 50 9.18 6.54 20.91
CA LEU A 50 10.64 6.59 20.95
C LEU A 50 11.17 7.82 21.69
N GLU A 51 10.49 8.98 21.55
CA GLU A 51 10.84 10.19 22.30
C GLU A 51 10.59 10.04 23.80
N ALA A 52 9.55 9.32 24.21
CA ALA A 52 9.25 9.06 25.62
C ALA A 52 10.27 8.13 26.32
N HIS A 53 11.06 7.37 25.55
CA HIS A 53 12.09 6.46 26.08
C HIS A 53 13.52 7.07 26.00
N ARG A 54 13.63 8.36 25.68
CA ARG A 54 14.90 9.08 25.50
C ARG A 54 15.09 10.15 26.58
#